data_AF-A0AAU2MIP1-F1
#
_entry.id   AF-A0AAU2MIP1-F1
#
_cell.length_a   1.000
_cell.length_b   1.000
_cell.length_c   1.000
_cell.angle_alpha   90.00
_cell.angle_beta   90.00
_cell.angle_gamma   90.00
#
_symmetry.space_group_name_H-M   'P 1'
#
loop_
_entity.id
_entity.type
_entity.pdbx_description
1 polymer ?
#
loop_
_entity_poly.entity_id
_entity_poly.type
_entity_poly.pdbx_seq_one_letter_code
_entity_poly.pdbx_strand_id
1 'polypeptide(L)'
;MPAVLVLLLAGTWLLSGALVTGTDPLIVAVGRTAVCCVVLTAVAAATAEGRADLRRAAARPGTVWLLGLLGFAGYAAGTLLAIPRIGTSLTNLVVALMPCASVAVGALFFGERSGPRKVAGAALACAAAVGYAALGADADDADGPGLLLVAAATVAFAGYGFLYRERLCGLPPLAVLPVLLAAATCLLLPMALPALISHPPTPAAIGGTVVLGAAVYAPAYLVQHRLILLRGPVFTAAVQLAVPFTVRLGDWALGTASAPSAPELLLLAVCCGGIALVTVQPPPGLAAAE
;
A
#
# COMPACT_ATOMS: atom_id res chain seq x y z
N MET A 1 -11.89 15.51 4.62
CA MET A 1 -11.21 14.27 5.06
C MET A 1 -11.01 13.25 3.94
N PRO A 2 -12.02 12.86 3.13
CA PRO A 2 -11.82 11.90 2.02
C PRO A 2 -10.80 12.38 0.98
N ALA A 3 -10.94 13.62 0.49
CA ALA A 3 -9.98 14.21 -0.45
C ALA A 3 -8.55 14.26 0.12
N VAL A 4 -8.40 14.59 1.41
CA VAL A 4 -7.09 14.59 2.09
C VAL A 4 -6.48 13.19 2.10
N LEU A 5 -7.26 12.14 2.35
CA LEU A 5 -6.76 10.77 2.28
C LEU A 5 -6.26 10.43 0.87
N VAL A 6 -7.04 10.74 -0.17
CA VAL A 6 -6.66 10.49 -1.56
C VAL A 6 -5.37 11.23 -1.92
N LEU A 7 -5.25 12.50 -1.54
CA LEU A 7 -4.06 13.31 -1.79
C LEU A 7 -2.83 12.78 -1.04
N LEU A 8 -2.97 12.36 0.22
CA LEU A 8 -1.87 11.79 0.99
C LEU A 8 -1.42 10.43 0.42
N LEU A 9 -2.36 9.58 0.02
CA LEU A 9 -2.04 8.29 -0.60
C LEU A 9 -1.38 8.49 -1.97
N ALA A 10 -1.95 9.34 -2.83
CA ALA A 10 -1.34 9.66 -4.12
C ALA A 10 0.02 10.33 -3.96
N GLY A 11 0.15 11.26 -3.01
CA GLY A 11 1.42 11.89 -2.66
C GLY A 11 2.47 10.90 -2.18
N THR A 12 2.07 9.83 -1.47
CA THR A 12 2.99 8.75 -1.05
C THR A 12 3.61 8.10 -2.28
N TRP A 13 2.80 7.81 -3.31
CA TRP A 13 3.26 7.20 -4.56
C TRP A 13 4.14 8.14 -5.38
N LEU A 14 3.66 9.36 -5.66
CA LEU A 14 4.36 10.32 -6.50
C LEU A 14 5.70 10.74 -5.90
N LEU A 15 5.74 11.01 -4.58
CA LEU A 15 6.99 11.37 -3.91
C LEU A 15 7.94 10.17 -3.81
N SER A 16 7.42 8.95 -3.64
CA SER A 16 8.25 7.74 -3.72
C SER A 16 8.87 7.61 -5.11
N GLY A 17 8.08 7.78 -6.18
CA GLY A 17 8.56 7.79 -7.56
C GLY A 17 9.65 8.81 -7.81
N ALA A 18 9.44 10.05 -7.37
CA ALA A 18 10.44 11.11 -7.51
C ALA A 18 11.72 10.87 -6.71
N LEU A 19 11.65 10.18 -5.56
CA LEU A 19 12.84 9.87 -4.76
C LEU A 19 13.67 8.73 -5.35
N VAL A 20 13.01 7.70 -5.90
CA VAL A 20 13.72 6.51 -6.42
C VAL A 20 14.39 6.74 -7.78
N THR A 21 14.18 7.89 -8.44
CA THR A 21 14.93 8.26 -9.65
C THR A 21 16.38 8.64 -9.35
N GLY A 22 16.66 9.15 -8.15
CA GLY A 22 18.00 9.60 -7.74
C GLY A 22 18.53 8.96 -6.46
N THR A 23 17.78 8.05 -5.86
CA THR A 23 18.14 7.37 -4.60
C THR A 23 17.79 5.90 -4.72
N ASP A 24 18.63 5.02 -4.16
CA ASP A 24 18.33 3.59 -4.12
C ASP A 24 16.94 3.32 -3.47
N PRO A 25 16.09 2.49 -4.07
CA PRO A 25 14.74 2.26 -3.56
C PRO A 25 14.68 1.72 -2.14
N LEU A 26 15.66 0.91 -1.71
CA LEU A 26 15.71 0.37 -0.36
C LEU A 26 16.13 1.42 0.67
N ILE A 27 16.93 2.41 0.28
CA ILE A 27 17.24 3.59 1.11
C ILE A 27 15.96 4.40 1.36
N VAL A 28 15.18 4.65 0.30
CA VAL A 28 13.88 5.33 0.43
C VAL A 28 12.91 4.51 1.29
N ALA A 29 12.90 3.18 1.11
CA ALA A 29 12.05 2.26 1.87
C ALA A 29 12.35 2.32 3.36
N VAL A 30 13.61 2.13 3.76
CA VAL A 30 14.01 2.14 5.17
C VAL A 30 13.81 3.53 5.77
N GLY A 31 14.18 4.59 5.05
CA GLY A 31 14.08 5.95 5.56
C GLY A 31 12.64 6.40 5.81
N ARG A 32 11.72 6.21 4.84
CA ARG A 32 10.30 6.60 5.04
C ARG A 32 9.64 5.79 6.15
N THR A 33 10.00 4.51 6.27
CA THR A 33 9.47 3.60 7.29
C THR A 33 9.98 4.00 8.67
N ALA A 34 11.27 4.29 8.81
CA ALA A 34 11.89 4.74 10.06
C ALA A 34 11.31 6.08 10.53
N VAL A 35 11.20 7.06 9.63
CA VAL A 35 10.64 8.38 9.97
C VAL A 35 9.17 8.25 10.37
N CYS A 36 8.37 7.49 9.62
CA CYS A 36 6.98 7.21 9.96
C CYS A 36 6.86 6.51 11.32
N CYS A 37 7.74 5.53 11.60
CA CYS A 37 7.84 4.85 12.89
C CYS A 37 8.09 5.85 14.03
N VAL A 38 9.06 6.75 13.89
CA VAL A 38 9.38 7.76 14.91
C VAL A 38 8.18 8.68 15.17
N VAL A 39 7.54 9.19 14.12
CA VAL A 39 6.38 10.09 14.25
C VAL A 39 5.22 9.38 14.94
N LEU A 40 4.84 8.18 14.47
CA LEU A 40 3.71 7.46 15.07
C LEU A 40 4.03 6.98 16.49
N THR A 41 5.29 6.62 16.78
CA THR A 41 5.73 6.31 18.15
C THR A 41 5.59 7.52 19.05
N ALA A 42 6.00 8.71 18.60
CA ALA A 42 5.87 9.94 19.38
C ALA A 42 4.40 10.26 19.68
N VAL A 43 3.52 10.10 18.69
CA VAL A 43 2.07 10.30 18.87
C VAL A 43 1.49 9.28 19.86
N ALA A 44 1.81 8.00 19.71
CA ALA A 44 1.30 6.94 20.59
C ALA A 44 1.88 7.04 22.02
N ALA A 45 3.15 7.44 22.16
CA ALA A 45 3.82 7.56 23.45
C ALA A 45 3.44 8.84 24.22
N ALA A 46 2.70 9.77 23.61
CA ALA A 46 2.26 11.01 24.24
C ALA A 46 1.33 10.76 25.45
N THR A 47 0.59 9.64 25.47
CA THR A 47 -0.32 9.29 26.57
C THR A 47 0.20 8.08 27.36
N ALA A 48 -0.17 7.98 28.64
CA ALA A 48 0.21 6.83 29.47
C ALA A 48 -0.41 5.51 28.97
N GLU A 49 -1.66 5.56 28.52
CA GLU A 49 -2.38 4.44 27.90
C GLU A 49 -1.68 3.98 26.61
N GLY A 50 -1.34 4.92 25.73
CA GLY A 50 -0.65 4.59 24.48
C GLY A 50 0.73 3.98 24.70
N ARG A 51 1.49 4.44 25.73
CA ARG A 51 2.74 3.78 26.14
C ARG A 51 2.51 2.35 26.64
N ALA A 52 1.44 2.10 27.38
CA ALA A 52 1.09 0.75 27.84
C ALA A 52 0.72 -0.15 26.65
N ASP A 53 -0.06 0.35 25.69
CA ASP A 53 -0.45 -0.40 24.51
C ASP A 53 0.71 -0.69 23.57
N LEU A 54 1.66 0.24 23.40
CA LEU A 54 2.91 0.01 22.67
C LEU A 54 3.69 -1.17 23.27
N ARG A 55 3.81 -1.23 24.61
CA ARG A 55 4.46 -2.36 25.30
C ARG A 55 3.72 -3.68 25.11
N ARG A 56 2.38 -3.66 25.15
CA ARG A 56 1.55 -4.86 24.89
C ARG A 56 1.72 -5.37 23.46
N ALA A 57 1.78 -4.47 22.48
CA ALA A 57 2.05 -4.83 21.09
C ALA A 57 3.45 -5.44 20.95
N ALA A 58 4.48 -4.81 21.53
CA ALA A 58 5.86 -5.27 21.48
C ALA A 58 6.12 -6.59 22.21
N ALA A 59 5.29 -6.95 23.19
CA ALA A 59 5.40 -8.21 23.94
C ALA A 59 5.13 -9.48 23.11
N ARG A 60 4.78 -9.36 21.82
CA ARG A 60 4.49 -10.47 20.90
C ARG A 60 5.51 -10.54 19.76
N PRO A 61 6.81 -10.74 20.04
CA PRO A 61 7.89 -10.53 19.06
C PRO A 61 7.71 -11.34 17.77
N GLY A 62 7.37 -12.63 17.86
CA GLY A 62 7.18 -13.46 16.66
C GLY A 62 6.05 -12.96 15.74
N THR A 63 4.96 -12.46 16.32
CA THR A 63 3.85 -11.87 15.54
C THR A 63 4.27 -10.52 14.96
N VAL A 64 4.97 -9.70 15.73
CA VAL A 64 5.48 -8.39 15.29
C VAL A 64 6.42 -8.54 14.10
N TRP A 65 7.40 -9.45 14.15
CA TRP A 65 8.33 -9.66 13.04
C TRP A 65 7.64 -10.22 11.80
N LEU A 66 6.73 -11.18 11.95
CA LEU A 66 5.98 -11.74 10.82
C LEU A 66 5.11 -10.67 10.15
N LEU A 67 4.36 -9.91 10.93
CA LEU A 67 3.49 -8.85 10.39
C LEU A 67 4.30 -7.66 9.87
N GLY A 68 5.42 -7.32 10.50
CA GLY A 68 6.37 -6.32 10.02
C GLY A 68 6.98 -6.73 8.67
N LEU A 69 7.31 -8.00 8.50
CA LEU A 69 7.79 -8.55 7.22
C LEU A 69 6.70 -8.47 6.15
N LEU A 70 5.52 -9.03 6.39
CA LEU A 70 4.46 -9.15 5.38
C LEU A 70 3.82 -7.80 5.03
N GLY A 71 3.49 -7.01 6.05
CA GLY A 71 2.72 -5.77 5.88
C GLY A 71 3.57 -4.55 5.57
N PHE A 72 4.85 -4.52 5.92
CA PHE A 72 5.62 -3.28 5.83
C PHE A 72 6.96 -3.46 5.12
N ALA A 73 7.83 -4.36 5.54
CA ALA A 73 9.14 -4.54 4.90
C ALA A 73 8.99 -5.12 3.49
N GLY A 74 8.34 -6.27 3.35
CA GLY A 74 8.09 -6.92 2.06
C GLY A 74 7.24 -6.05 1.14
N TYR A 75 6.22 -5.39 1.70
CA TYR A 75 5.41 -4.44 0.96
C TYR A 75 6.21 -3.23 0.46
N ALA A 76 6.97 -2.56 1.34
CA ALA A 76 7.77 -1.39 0.98
C ALA A 76 8.90 -1.74 0.00
N ALA A 77 9.61 -2.85 0.24
CA ALA A 77 10.66 -3.32 -0.66
C ALA A 77 10.10 -3.68 -2.03
N GLY A 78 9.05 -4.53 -2.09
CA GLY A 78 8.47 -4.96 -3.36
C GLY A 78 7.87 -3.81 -4.17
N THR A 79 7.19 -2.86 -3.51
CA THR A 79 6.66 -1.68 -4.20
C THR A 79 7.76 -0.74 -4.67
N LEU A 80 8.71 -0.36 -3.82
CA LEU A 80 9.75 0.61 -4.19
C LEU A 80 10.76 0.04 -5.21
N LEU A 81 11.09 -1.25 -5.14
CA LEU A 81 11.92 -1.91 -6.15
C LEU A 81 11.19 -2.07 -7.50
N ALA A 82 9.85 -2.10 -7.50
CA ALA A 82 9.07 -2.16 -8.73
C ALA A 82 8.92 -0.80 -9.42
N ILE A 83 8.80 0.31 -8.67
CA ILE A 83 8.62 1.64 -9.26
C ILE A 83 9.64 2.00 -10.36
N PRO A 84 10.97 1.85 -10.20
CA PRO A 84 11.92 2.19 -11.27
C PRO A 84 11.85 1.27 -12.49
N ARG A 85 11.18 0.11 -12.37
CA ARG A 85 11.04 -0.91 -13.41
C ARG A 85 9.79 -0.72 -14.26
N ILE A 86 8.66 -0.54 -13.58
CA ILE A 86 7.32 -0.55 -14.22
C ILE A 86 6.56 0.77 -14.04
N GLY A 87 7.17 1.76 -13.38
CA GLY A 87 6.59 3.07 -13.13
C GLY A 87 5.64 3.13 -11.92
N THR A 88 5.44 4.36 -11.43
CA THR A 88 4.62 4.65 -10.24
C THR A 88 3.15 4.27 -10.45
N SER A 89 2.57 4.69 -11.57
CA SER A 89 1.16 4.45 -11.92
C SER A 89 0.79 2.96 -11.93
N LEU A 90 1.56 2.13 -12.64
CA LEU A 90 1.29 0.69 -12.73
C LEU A 90 1.56 -0.02 -11.39
N THR A 91 2.63 0.34 -10.67
CA THR A 91 2.89 -0.19 -9.33
C THR A 91 1.70 0.07 -8.39
N ASN A 92 1.20 1.32 -8.36
CA ASN A 92 0.03 1.67 -7.56
C ASN A 92 -1.24 0.95 -8.01
N LEU A 93 -1.46 0.76 -9.31
CA LEU A 93 -2.62 0.01 -9.83
C LEU A 93 -2.60 -1.45 -9.37
N VAL A 94 -1.44 -2.12 -9.42
CA VAL A 94 -1.30 -3.50 -8.93
C VAL A 94 -1.54 -3.58 -7.42
N VAL A 95 -1.08 -2.59 -6.65
CA VAL A 95 -1.41 -2.52 -5.22
C VAL A 95 -2.89 -2.27 -4.97
N ALA A 96 -3.57 -1.48 -5.81
CA ALA A 96 -5.01 -1.26 -5.68
C ALA A 96 -5.83 -2.56 -5.83
N LEU A 97 -5.28 -3.61 -6.44
CA LEU A 97 -5.87 -4.96 -6.48
C LEU A 97 -5.83 -5.70 -5.14
N MET A 98 -5.30 -5.10 -4.07
CA MET A 98 -5.23 -5.72 -2.75
C MET A 98 -6.55 -6.34 -2.26
N PRO A 99 -7.75 -5.74 -2.48
CA PRO A 99 -9.00 -6.41 -2.12
C PRO A 99 -9.24 -7.72 -2.90
N CYS A 100 -8.83 -7.78 -4.17
CA CYS A 100 -8.91 -8.97 -5.00
C CYS A 100 -7.94 -10.05 -4.49
N ALA A 101 -6.71 -9.64 -4.13
CA ALA A 101 -5.73 -10.52 -3.49
C ALA A 101 -6.25 -11.07 -2.16
N SER A 102 -6.91 -10.25 -1.34
CA SER A 102 -7.52 -10.68 -0.07
C SER A 102 -8.62 -11.71 -0.27
N VAL A 103 -9.46 -11.57 -1.30
CA VAL A 103 -10.47 -12.59 -1.66
C VAL A 103 -9.80 -13.92 -2.02
N ALA A 104 -8.75 -13.89 -2.85
CA ALA A 104 -8.02 -15.09 -3.24
C ALA A 104 -7.33 -15.75 -2.03
N VAL A 105 -6.65 -14.97 -1.19
CA VAL A 105 -5.99 -15.48 0.03
C VAL A 105 -7.01 -16.05 1.01
N GLY A 106 -8.14 -15.37 1.23
CA GLY A 106 -9.22 -15.84 2.09
C GLY A 106 -9.80 -17.18 1.62
N ALA A 107 -10.03 -17.33 0.32
CA ALA A 107 -10.54 -18.57 -0.26
C ALA A 107 -9.53 -19.72 -0.17
N LEU A 108 -8.25 -19.47 -0.48
CA LEU A 108 -7.21 -20.50 -0.57
C LEU A 108 -6.70 -20.97 0.81
N PHE A 109 -6.55 -20.05 1.77
CA PHE A 109 -5.89 -20.35 3.04
C PHE A 109 -6.83 -20.34 4.25
N PHE A 110 -7.97 -19.65 4.16
CA PHE A 110 -8.91 -19.48 5.29
C PHE A 110 -10.29 -20.11 5.05
N GLY A 111 -10.51 -20.74 3.89
CA GLY A 111 -11.77 -21.38 3.55
C GLY A 111 -12.96 -20.42 3.41
N GLU A 112 -12.72 -19.12 3.21
CA GLU A 112 -13.78 -18.14 3.05
C GLU A 112 -14.50 -18.35 1.71
N ARG A 113 -15.83 -18.52 1.75
CA ARG A 113 -16.64 -18.63 0.53
C ARG A 113 -16.76 -17.27 -0.14
N SER A 114 -16.31 -17.19 -1.39
CA SER A 114 -16.40 -15.99 -2.21
C SER A 114 -17.61 -16.10 -3.13
N GLY A 115 -18.57 -15.19 -2.99
CA GLY A 115 -19.73 -15.12 -3.88
C GLY A 115 -19.32 -14.83 -5.33
N PRO A 116 -20.14 -15.24 -6.31
CA PRO A 116 -19.82 -15.11 -7.74
C PRO A 116 -19.53 -13.66 -8.14
N ARG A 117 -20.20 -12.69 -7.52
CA ARG A 117 -19.93 -11.26 -7.69
C ARG A 117 -18.48 -10.88 -7.37
N LYS A 118 -17.93 -11.36 -6.26
CA LYS A 118 -16.56 -11.05 -5.84
C LYS A 118 -15.54 -11.67 -6.79
N VAL A 119 -15.80 -12.89 -7.26
CA VAL A 119 -14.95 -13.57 -8.24
C VAL A 119 -14.97 -12.83 -9.58
N ALA A 120 -16.15 -12.45 -10.08
CA ALA A 120 -16.28 -11.67 -11.30
C ALA A 120 -15.60 -10.29 -11.19
N GLY A 121 -15.78 -9.60 -10.05
CA GLY A 121 -15.12 -8.33 -9.77
C GLY A 121 -13.60 -8.45 -9.74
N ALA A 122 -13.06 -9.47 -9.09
CA ALA A 122 -11.63 -9.73 -9.05
C ALA A 122 -11.07 -10.08 -10.43
N ALA A 123 -11.74 -10.93 -11.20
CA ALA A 123 -11.35 -11.26 -12.57
C ALA A 123 -11.34 -10.02 -13.47
N LEU A 124 -12.39 -9.19 -13.41
CA LEU A 124 -12.49 -7.94 -14.15
C LEU A 124 -11.36 -6.97 -13.79
N ALA A 125 -11.09 -6.81 -12.49
CA ALA A 125 -10.05 -5.91 -12.00
C ALA A 125 -8.65 -6.35 -12.45
N CYS A 126 -8.35 -7.65 -12.34
CA CYS A 126 -7.08 -8.23 -12.79
C CYS A 126 -6.93 -8.12 -14.31
N ALA A 127 -7.96 -8.44 -15.09
CA ALA A 127 -7.92 -8.31 -16.56
C ALA A 127 -7.65 -6.87 -16.99
N ALA A 128 -8.29 -5.89 -16.34
CA ALA A 128 -8.06 -4.48 -16.63
C ALA A 128 -6.65 -4.01 -16.24
N ALA A 129 -6.10 -4.50 -15.12
CA ALA A 129 -4.73 -4.19 -14.72
C ALA A 129 -3.70 -4.80 -15.69
N VAL A 130 -3.93 -6.03 -16.17
CA VAL A 130 -3.10 -6.65 -17.21
C VAL A 130 -3.19 -5.87 -18.52
N GLY A 131 -4.39 -5.47 -18.93
CA GLY A 131 -4.58 -4.62 -20.10
C GLY A 131 -3.86 -3.27 -19.96
N TYR A 132 -3.90 -2.66 -18.77
CA TYR A 132 -3.18 -1.42 -18.49
C TYR A 132 -1.66 -1.61 -18.61
N ALA A 133 -1.12 -2.69 -18.04
CA ALA A 133 0.30 -3.03 -18.15
C ALA A 133 0.72 -3.24 -19.61
N ALA A 134 -0.12 -3.93 -20.39
CA ALA A 134 0.14 -4.20 -21.81
C ALA A 134 0.07 -2.95 -22.70
N LEU A 135 -0.68 -1.91 -22.31
CA LEU A 135 -0.68 -0.63 -23.03
C LEU A 135 0.55 0.22 -22.75
N GLY A 136 1.12 0.11 -21.55
CA GLY A 136 2.28 0.88 -21.12
C GLY A 136 3.62 0.24 -21.49
N ALA A 137 3.64 -1.07 -21.75
CA ALA A 137 4.81 -1.78 -22.24
C ALA A 137 4.83 -1.76 -23.77
N ASP A 138 5.99 -1.46 -24.36
CA ASP A 138 6.26 -1.95 -25.71
C ASP A 138 6.19 -3.49 -25.66
N ALA A 139 5.60 -4.13 -26.68
CA ALA A 139 5.18 -5.54 -26.62
C ALA A 139 6.29 -6.57 -26.28
N ASP A 140 7.57 -6.16 -26.36
CA ASP A 140 8.75 -6.96 -26.00
C ASP A 140 9.38 -6.61 -24.62
N ASP A 141 8.87 -5.61 -23.90
CA ASP A 141 9.59 -4.95 -22.78
C ASP A 141 8.82 -4.93 -21.43
N ALA A 142 7.82 -5.80 -21.27
CA ALA A 142 7.12 -5.91 -19.99
C ALA A 142 8.05 -6.47 -18.89
N ASP A 143 8.49 -5.63 -17.95
CA ASP A 143 9.35 -6.03 -16.82
C ASP A 143 8.58 -6.93 -15.84
N GLY A 144 8.56 -8.23 -16.18
CA GLY A 144 7.98 -9.32 -15.39
C GLY A 144 8.51 -9.39 -13.96
N PRO A 145 9.83 -9.23 -13.72
CA PRO A 145 10.37 -9.12 -12.37
C PRO A 145 9.76 -7.97 -11.53
N GLY A 146 9.56 -6.79 -12.11
CA GLY A 146 8.89 -5.66 -11.46
C GLY A 146 7.45 -5.97 -11.10
N LEU A 147 6.68 -6.55 -12.04
CA LEU A 147 5.31 -6.99 -11.82
C LEU A 147 5.21 -8.06 -10.73
N LEU A 148 6.12 -9.05 -10.74
CA LEU A 148 6.16 -10.12 -9.75
C LEU A 148 6.45 -9.57 -8.35
N LEU A 149 7.38 -8.62 -8.22
CA LEU A 149 7.71 -7.98 -6.94
C LEU A 149 6.50 -7.27 -6.34
N VAL A 150 5.81 -6.43 -7.12
CA VAL A 150 4.63 -5.71 -6.61
C VAL A 150 3.45 -6.65 -6.37
N ALA A 151 3.24 -7.67 -7.22
CA ALA A 151 2.18 -8.65 -7.01
C ALA A 151 2.42 -9.47 -5.72
N ALA A 152 3.66 -9.93 -5.50
CA ALA A 152 4.04 -10.63 -4.28
C ALA A 152 3.87 -9.74 -3.04
N ALA A 153 4.26 -8.47 -3.13
CA ALA A 153 4.03 -7.48 -2.07
C ALA A 153 2.53 -7.29 -1.76
N THR A 154 1.69 -7.19 -2.79
CA THR A 154 0.23 -7.06 -2.64
C THR A 154 -0.38 -8.28 -1.97
N VAL A 155 0.02 -9.49 -2.37
CA VAL A 155 -0.45 -10.75 -1.76
C VAL A 155 0.06 -10.89 -0.33
N ALA A 156 1.32 -10.56 -0.06
CA ALA A 156 1.88 -10.57 1.28
C ALA A 156 1.13 -9.61 2.21
N PHE A 157 0.82 -8.40 1.73
CA PHE A 157 0.04 -7.42 2.50
C PHE A 157 -1.40 -7.88 2.73
N ALA A 158 -2.03 -8.54 1.75
CA ALA A 158 -3.33 -9.16 1.94
C ALA A 158 -3.30 -10.21 3.05
N GLY A 159 -2.30 -11.09 3.06
CA GLY A 159 -2.06 -12.07 4.14
C GLY A 159 -1.80 -11.41 5.50
N TYR A 160 -1.04 -10.31 5.53
CA TYR A 160 -0.88 -9.47 6.72
C TYR A 160 -2.23 -9.04 7.30
N GLY A 161 -3.19 -8.63 6.46
CA GLY A 161 -4.52 -8.22 6.92
C GLY A 161 -5.27 -9.29 7.71
N PHE A 162 -5.23 -10.55 7.26
CA PHE A 162 -5.84 -11.68 7.96
C PHE A 162 -5.14 -11.97 9.29
N LEU A 163 -3.81 -12.08 9.27
CA LEU A 163 -3.02 -12.37 10.47
C LEU A 163 -3.10 -11.24 11.51
N TYR A 164 -3.15 -9.98 11.06
CA TYR A 164 -3.37 -8.83 11.93
C TYR A 164 -4.72 -8.94 12.65
N ARG A 165 -5.79 -9.23 11.90
CA ARG A 165 -7.15 -9.42 12.45
C ARG A 165 -7.19 -10.55 13.46
N GLU A 166 -6.52 -11.66 13.20
CA GLU A 166 -6.50 -12.81 14.10
C GLU A 166 -5.67 -12.54 15.37
N ARG A 167 -4.49 -11.94 15.22
CA ARG A 167 -3.49 -11.90 16.30
C ARG A 167 -3.44 -10.59 17.08
N LEU A 168 -3.96 -9.49 16.54
CA LEU A 168 -3.83 -8.14 17.13
C LEU A 168 -5.13 -7.32 17.16
N CYS A 169 -6.31 -7.92 16.92
CA CYS A 169 -7.61 -7.21 16.91
C CYS A 169 -7.96 -6.47 18.22
N GLY A 170 -7.40 -6.87 19.35
CA GLY A 170 -7.65 -6.24 20.65
C GLY A 170 -6.79 -5.02 20.97
N LEU A 171 -5.89 -4.59 20.06
CA LEU A 171 -5.00 -3.46 20.29
C LEU A 171 -5.32 -2.30 19.34
N PRO A 172 -5.20 -1.03 19.80
CA PRO A 172 -5.45 0.11 18.95
C PRO A 172 -4.37 0.17 17.83
N PRO A 173 -4.75 0.43 16.57
CA PRO A 173 -3.79 0.52 15.47
C PRO A 173 -2.66 1.53 15.70
N LEU A 174 -2.95 2.65 16.38
CA LEU A 174 -1.95 3.65 16.76
C LEU A 174 -0.83 3.08 17.64
N ALA A 175 -1.09 2.02 18.42
CA ALA A 175 -0.06 1.33 19.19
C ALA A 175 0.61 0.19 18.41
N VAL A 176 -0.08 -0.44 17.47
CA VAL A 176 0.48 -1.57 16.71
C VAL A 176 1.38 -1.09 15.58
N LEU A 177 0.95 -0.09 14.81
CA LEU A 177 1.68 0.41 13.63
C LEU A 177 3.13 0.82 13.92
N PRO A 178 3.44 1.57 15.00
CA PRO A 178 4.83 1.95 15.27
C PRO A 178 5.72 0.73 15.53
N VAL A 179 5.21 -0.28 16.24
CA VAL A 179 5.96 -1.51 16.55
C VAL A 179 6.22 -2.33 15.28
N LEU A 180 5.23 -2.42 14.38
CA LEU A 180 5.39 -3.11 13.09
C LEU A 180 6.34 -2.36 12.15
N LEU A 181 6.27 -1.03 12.10
CA LEU A 181 7.19 -0.19 11.33
C LEU A 181 8.61 -0.25 11.89
N ALA A 182 8.78 -0.36 13.20
CA ALA A 182 10.10 -0.57 13.83
C ALA A 182 10.69 -1.91 13.38
N ALA A 183 9.92 -3.00 13.46
CA ALA A 183 10.35 -4.31 12.97
C ALA A 183 10.69 -4.27 11.48
N ALA A 184 9.85 -3.63 10.67
CA ALA A 184 10.08 -3.48 9.24
C ALA A 184 11.34 -2.66 8.93
N THR A 185 11.60 -1.59 9.68
CA THR A 185 12.84 -0.80 9.58
C THR A 185 14.05 -1.68 9.85
N CYS A 186 14.02 -2.49 10.90
CA CYS A 186 15.09 -3.43 11.22
C CYS A 186 15.29 -4.51 10.14
N LEU A 187 14.23 -4.97 9.48
CA LEU A 187 14.31 -5.93 8.37
C LEU A 187 14.89 -5.29 7.10
N LEU A 188 14.52 -4.05 6.80
CA LEU A 188 14.94 -3.31 5.61
C LEU A 188 16.37 -2.79 5.71
N LEU A 189 16.81 -2.39 6.91
CA LEU A 189 18.12 -1.80 7.13
C LEU A 189 19.30 -2.66 6.59
N PRO A 190 19.42 -3.97 6.90
CA PRO A 190 20.51 -4.77 6.35
C PRO A 190 20.45 -4.90 4.83
N MET A 191 19.26 -4.84 4.23
CA MET A 191 19.08 -4.86 2.77
C MET A 191 19.53 -3.54 2.12
N ALA A 192 19.28 -2.41 2.78
CA ALA A 192 19.67 -1.08 2.31
C ALA A 192 21.14 -0.74 2.60
N LEU A 193 21.79 -1.44 3.55
CA LEU A 193 23.12 -1.13 4.03
C LEU A 193 24.20 -1.10 2.93
N PRO A 194 24.26 -2.05 1.98
CA PRO A 194 25.24 -1.99 0.89
C PRO A 194 25.09 -0.71 0.04
N ALA A 195 23.84 -0.32 -0.25
CA ALA A 195 23.54 0.89 -1.01
C ALA A 195 23.86 2.16 -0.20
N LEU A 196 23.54 2.19 1.10
CA LEU A 196 23.86 3.31 2.00
C LEU A 196 25.37 3.59 2.07
N ILE A 197 26.19 2.54 2.08
CA ILE A 197 27.65 2.66 2.15
C ILE A 197 28.22 3.11 0.81
N SER A 198 27.75 2.53 -0.29
CA SER A 198 28.30 2.77 -1.62
C SER A 198 27.83 4.09 -2.22
N HIS A 199 26.57 4.45 -1.97
CA HIS A 199 25.87 5.59 -2.55
C HIS A 199 25.00 6.27 -1.48
N PRO A 200 25.61 6.98 -0.52
CA PRO A 200 24.86 7.64 0.54
C PRO A 200 23.87 8.67 -0.03
N PRO A 201 22.67 8.80 0.56
CA PRO A 201 21.65 9.71 0.05
C PRO A 201 22.10 11.16 0.17
N THR A 202 21.80 11.96 -0.85
CA THR A 202 22.03 13.40 -0.82
C THR A 202 21.19 14.09 0.27
N PRO A 203 21.57 15.30 0.74
CA PRO A 203 20.74 16.05 1.69
C PRO A 203 19.31 16.29 1.19
N ALA A 204 19.14 16.49 -0.12
CA ALA A 204 17.83 16.60 -0.74
C ALA A 204 17.02 15.30 -0.65
N ALA A 205 17.63 14.14 -0.90
CA ALA A 205 17.00 12.84 -0.76
C ALA A 205 16.62 12.52 0.70
N ILE A 206 17.48 12.90 1.66
CA ILE A 206 17.18 12.79 3.09
C ILE A 206 15.95 13.67 3.43
N GLY A 207 15.98 14.94 3.04
CA GLY A 207 14.87 15.87 3.27
C GLY A 207 13.56 15.38 2.66
N GLY A 208 13.59 14.92 1.41
CA GLY A 208 12.41 14.36 0.74
C GLY A 208 11.90 13.08 1.40
N THR A 209 12.80 12.22 1.90
CA THR A 209 12.43 11.00 2.65
C THR A 209 11.82 11.33 4.00
N VAL A 210 12.30 12.37 4.69
CA VAL A 210 11.70 12.89 5.92
C VAL A 210 10.30 13.44 5.65
N VAL A 211 10.12 14.24 4.58
CA VAL A 211 8.79 14.73 4.17
C VAL A 211 7.86 13.56 3.85
N LEU A 212 8.33 12.58 3.07
CA LEU A 212 7.56 11.38 2.74
C LEU A 212 7.12 10.64 4.00
N GLY A 213 8.02 10.36 4.94
CA GLY A 213 7.68 9.64 6.16
C GLY A 213 6.78 10.42 7.12
N ALA A 214 7.12 11.69 7.40
CA ALA A 214 6.51 12.48 8.47
C ALA A 214 5.29 13.28 8.04
N ALA A 215 5.32 13.91 6.86
CA ALA A 215 4.26 14.81 6.39
C ALA A 215 3.26 14.14 5.45
N VAL A 216 3.62 13.00 4.84
CA VAL A 216 2.73 12.28 3.92
C VAL A 216 2.29 10.94 4.52
N TYR A 217 3.23 10.06 4.82
CA TYR A 217 2.94 8.66 5.13
C TYR A 217 2.33 8.47 6.53
N ALA A 218 2.90 9.08 7.58
CA ALA A 218 2.30 9.04 8.91
C ALA A 218 0.90 9.66 8.94
N PRO A 219 0.65 10.87 8.39
CA PRO A 219 -0.69 11.43 8.29
C PRO A 219 -1.65 10.58 7.47
N ALA A 220 -1.20 9.93 6.38
CA ALA A 220 -2.03 9.01 5.61
C ALA A 220 -2.59 7.89 6.51
N TYR A 221 -1.74 7.28 7.33
CA TYR A 221 -2.19 6.27 8.31
C TYR A 221 -3.18 6.86 9.31
N LEU A 222 -2.90 8.02 9.91
CA LEU A 222 -3.79 8.64 10.90
C LEU A 222 -5.17 8.98 10.30
N VAL A 223 -5.19 9.60 9.13
CA VAL A 223 -6.43 9.99 8.44
C VAL A 223 -7.21 8.77 7.99
N GLN A 224 -6.54 7.74 7.45
CA GLN A 224 -7.17 6.50 7.03
C GLN A 224 -7.86 5.80 8.20
N HIS A 225 -7.16 5.62 9.32
CA HIS A 225 -7.74 4.97 10.51
C HIS A 225 -8.91 5.77 11.07
N ARG A 226 -8.77 7.10 11.14
CA ARG A 226 -9.87 7.97 11.58
C ARG A 226 -11.08 7.87 10.65
N LEU A 227 -10.87 7.77 9.34
CA LEU A 227 -11.97 7.62 8.38
C LEU A 227 -12.67 6.27 8.53
N ILE A 228 -11.92 5.19 8.76
CA ILE A 228 -12.47 3.86 9.04
C ILE A 228 -13.35 3.89 10.29
N LEU A 229 -12.89 4.55 11.35
CA LEU A 229 -13.66 4.67 12.60
C LEU A 229 -14.93 5.52 12.43
N LEU A 230 -14.89 6.60 11.64
CA LEU A 230 -16.00 7.53 11.49
C LEU A 230 -17.05 7.10 10.44
N ARG A 231 -16.61 6.44 9.37
CA ARG A 231 -17.45 6.14 8.20
C ARG A 231 -17.44 4.66 7.80
N GLY A 232 -16.67 3.85 8.50
CA GLY A 232 -16.52 2.43 8.22
C GLY A 232 -15.45 2.12 7.16
N PRO A 233 -15.03 0.85 7.09
CA PRO A 233 -14.02 0.39 6.15
C PRO A 233 -14.50 0.41 4.69
N VAL A 234 -15.79 0.13 4.43
CA VAL A 234 -16.35 0.10 3.07
C VAL A 234 -16.29 1.48 2.41
N PHE A 235 -16.74 2.53 3.13
CA PHE A 235 -16.64 3.91 2.64
C PHE A 235 -15.18 4.30 2.40
N THR A 236 -14.29 3.94 3.32
CA THR A 236 -12.86 4.25 3.18
C THR A 236 -12.25 3.57 1.96
N ALA A 237 -12.58 2.31 1.70
CA ALA A 237 -12.14 1.59 0.51
C ALA A 237 -12.66 2.23 -0.78
N ALA A 238 -13.94 2.63 -0.81
CA ALA A 238 -14.52 3.33 -1.96
C ALA A 238 -13.80 4.65 -2.27
N VAL A 239 -13.40 5.41 -1.25
CA VAL A 239 -12.60 6.64 -1.42
C VAL A 239 -11.23 6.35 -2.04
N GLN A 240 -10.60 5.22 -1.69
CA GLN A 240 -9.28 4.85 -2.20
C GLN A 240 -9.29 4.47 -3.69
N LEU A 241 -10.45 4.16 -4.28
CA LEU A 241 -10.58 3.93 -5.72
C LEU A 241 -10.22 5.16 -6.56
N ALA A 242 -10.20 6.36 -5.97
CA ALA A 242 -9.73 7.57 -6.64
C ALA A 242 -8.19 7.67 -6.73
N VAL A 243 -7.44 6.88 -5.95
CA VAL A 243 -5.98 6.98 -5.87
C VAL A 243 -5.31 6.62 -7.20
N PRO A 244 -5.66 5.52 -7.90
CA PRO A 244 -5.09 5.21 -9.22
C PRO A 244 -5.20 6.34 -10.24
N PHE A 245 -6.37 6.98 -10.33
CA PHE A 245 -6.56 8.14 -11.20
C PHE A 245 -5.70 9.33 -10.78
N THR A 246 -5.66 9.61 -9.48
CA THR A 246 -4.91 10.75 -8.95
C THR A 246 -3.40 10.57 -9.15
N VAL A 247 -2.89 9.35 -8.97
CA VAL A 247 -1.48 9.02 -9.25
C VAL A 247 -1.18 9.16 -10.74
N ARG A 248 -2.02 8.61 -11.63
CA ARG A 248 -1.78 8.70 -13.09
C ARG A 248 -1.80 10.13 -13.62
N LEU A 249 -2.76 10.94 -13.14
CA LEU A 249 -2.81 12.37 -13.46
C LEU A 249 -1.64 13.13 -12.85
N GLY A 250 -1.20 12.74 -11.65
CA GLY A 250 -0.02 13.30 -11.00
C GLY A 250 1.27 13.03 -11.77
N ASP A 251 1.46 11.81 -12.27
CA ASP A 251 2.63 11.45 -13.11
C ASP A 251 2.65 12.31 -14.39
N TRP A 252 1.50 12.54 -15.02
CA TRP A 252 1.41 13.46 -16.17
C TRP A 252 1.72 14.92 -15.77
N ALA A 253 1.12 15.42 -14.69
CA ALA A 253 1.30 16.80 -14.25
C ALA A 253 2.75 17.10 -13.81
N LEU A 254 3.46 16.11 -13.30
CA LEU A 254 4.88 16.21 -12.93
C LEU A 254 5.84 15.97 -14.11
N GLY A 255 5.32 15.62 -15.29
CA GLY A 255 6.12 15.34 -16.48
C GLY A 255 6.88 14.02 -16.41
N THR A 256 6.53 13.12 -15.49
CA THR A 256 7.13 11.78 -15.37
C THR A 256 6.48 10.76 -16.30
N ALA A 257 5.33 11.10 -16.89
CA ALA A 257 4.66 10.28 -17.90
C ALA A 257 3.94 11.15 -18.95
N SER A 258 3.64 10.56 -20.11
CA SER A 258 2.79 11.17 -21.13
C SER A 258 1.37 11.42 -20.62
N ALA A 259 0.62 12.28 -21.33
CA ALA A 259 -0.80 12.48 -21.05
C ALA A 259 -1.56 11.15 -21.09
N PRO A 260 -2.47 10.89 -20.14
CA PRO A 260 -3.21 9.64 -20.10
C PRO A 260 -4.10 9.51 -21.33
N SER A 261 -3.94 8.41 -22.05
CA SER A 261 -4.76 8.04 -23.19
C SER A 261 -6.17 7.60 -22.75
N ALA A 262 -7.16 7.71 -23.63
CA ALA A 262 -8.51 7.25 -23.33
C ALA A 262 -8.58 5.75 -22.97
N PRO A 263 -7.82 4.84 -23.63
CA PRO A 263 -7.75 3.44 -23.23
C PRO A 263 -7.19 3.21 -21.81
N GLU A 264 -6.13 3.94 -21.41
CA GLU A 264 -5.60 3.85 -20.04
C GLU A 264 -6.64 4.27 -19.01
N LEU A 265 -7.35 5.38 -19.25
CA LEU A 265 -8.42 5.87 -18.35
C LEU A 265 -9.59 4.88 -18.26
N LEU A 266 -9.96 4.26 -19.38
CA LEU A 266 -11.00 3.24 -19.41
C LEU A 266 -10.57 2.01 -18.59
N LEU A 267 -9.34 1.52 -18.75
CA LEU A 267 -8.84 0.38 -18.00
C LEU A 267 -8.72 0.68 -16.51
N LEU A 268 -8.30 1.89 -16.13
CA LEU A 268 -8.34 2.33 -14.73
C LEU A 268 -9.77 2.32 -14.17
N ALA A 269 -10.75 2.78 -14.95
CA ALA A 269 -12.16 2.76 -14.55
C ALA A 269 -12.72 1.34 -14.43
N VAL A 270 -12.42 0.45 -15.37
CA VAL A 270 -12.82 -0.96 -15.31
C VAL A 270 -12.15 -1.66 -14.12
N CYS A 271 -10.87 -1.37 -13.86
CA CYS A 271 -10.15 -1.92 -12.71
C CYS A 271 -10.79 -1.48 -11.39
N CYS A 272 -11.05 -0.18 -11.23
CA CYS A 272 -11.71 0.35 -10.03
C CYS A 272 -13.15 -0.16 -9.89
N GLY A 273 -13.88 -0.35 -11.01
CA GLY A 273 -15.21 -0.96 -11.02
C GLY A 273 -15.18 -2.42 -10.55
N GLY A 274 -14.21 -3.20 -11.00
CA GLY A 274 -13.97 -4.57 -10.53
C GLY A 274 -13.65 -4.62 -9.03
N ILE A 275 -12.77 -3.74 -8.54
CA ILE A 275 -12.46 -3.63 -7.11
C ILE A 275 -13.72 -3.23 -6.32
N ALA A 276 -14.54 -2.30 -6.83
CA ALA A 276 -15.79 -1.90 -6.19
C ALA A 276 -16.78 -3.08 -6.05
N LEU A 277 -16.87 -3.96 -7.07
CA LEU A 277 -17.70 -5.17 -6.99
C LEU A 277 -17.24 -6.12 -5.88
N VAL A 278 -15.93 -6.16 -5.59
CA VAL A 278 -15.33 -6.94 -4.50
C VAL A 278 -15.60 -6.31 -3.12
N THR A 279 -15.43 -4.99 -2.99
CA THR A 279 -15.40 -4.30 -1.69
C THR A 279 -16.76 -3.78 -1.23
N VAL A 280 -17.66 -3.42 -2.15
CA VAL A 280 -18.96 -2.83 -1.81
C VAL A 280 -19.99 -3.96 -1.69
N GLN A 281 -20.65 -4.08 -0.54
CA GLN A 281 -21.72 -5.06 -0.37
C GLN A 281 -22.97 -4.67 -1.19
N PRO A 282 -23.72 -5.65 -1.74
CA PRO A 282 -25.01 -5.37 -2.33
C PRO A 282 -25.99 -4.82 -1.28
N PRO A 283 -26.97 -3.99 -1.70
CA PRO A 283 -28.06 -3.62 -0.82
C PRO A 283 -28.82 -4.88 -0.36
N PRO A 284 -29.39 -4.87 0.86
CA PRO A 284 -29.94 -6.06 1.52
C PRO A 284 -31.00 -6.83 0.72
N GLY A 285 -31.65 -6.22 -0.27
CA GLY A 285 -32.64 -6.88 -1.14
C GLY A 285 -32.06 -7.83 -2.20
N LEU A 286 -30.76 -7.76 -2.51
CA LEU A 286 -30.09 -8.65 -3.49
C LEU A 286 -29.31 -9.80 -2.84
N ALA A 287 -29.05 -9.72 -1.52
CA ALA A 287 -28.30 -10.73 -0.78
C ALA A 287 -29.10 -12.02 -0.52
N ALA A 288 -30.41 -12.01 -0.75
CA ALA A 288 -31.28 -13.18 -0.58
C ALA A 288 -31.28 -14.14 -1.81
N ALA A 289 -30.53 -13.81 -2.86
CA ALA A 289 -30.46 -14.57 -4.11
C ALA A 289 -29.04 -15.11 -4.44
N GLU A 290 -28.06 -14.89 -3.57
CA GLU A 290 -26.71 -15.51 -3.60
C GLU A 290 -26.59 -16.60 -2.52
#